data_AF-A0A9Q4C2H4-F1
#
_entry.id   AF-A0A9Q4C2H4-F1
#
_cell.length_a   1.000
_cell.length_b   1.000
_cell.length_c   1.000
_cell.angle_alpha   90.00
_cell.angle_beta   90.00
_cell.angle_gamma   90.00
#
_symmetry.space_group_name_H-M   'P 1'
#
loop_
_entity.id
_entity.type
_entity.pdbx_description
1 polymer ?
#
loop_
_entity_poly.entity_id
_entity_poly.type
_entity_poly.pdbx_seq_one_letter_code
_entity_poly.pdbx_strand_id
1 'polypeptide(L)'
;MSESVNAPASAQRVKPRSREAVLGKFEEFMEEIIDDALSEFEPLRVVNINRLPGNSTAKSVLRPVIEDELRRFRANIENQFGIVMDYAKTGDTEKHRREFLRSDIFYQNFEGSDRRRLERDLTERMKNMGDDMAPLLKTGEDNFWNAAVASYDEDEARRMLPKHFAYTDTVKGYQEDLNLTVEIGSGLLSTEIEYTDEAMRVLGIAETNLRNDLGRRVDEFY
;
A
#
# COMPACT_ATOMS: atom_id res chain seq x y z
N MET A 1 9.43 -37.15 -41.26
CA MET A 1 9.30 -37.04 -39.79
C MET A 1 9.68 -35.62 -39.43
N SER A 2 8.69 -34.74 -39.33
CA SER A 2 8.88 -33.33 -39.05
C SER A 2 8.33 -33.07 -37.66
N GLU A 3 9.22 -32.78 -36.71
CA GLU A 3 8.84 -32.40 -35.35
C GLU A 3 8.17 -31.03 -35.37
N SER A 4 6.89 -31.04 -35.01
CA SER A 4 6.13 -29.85 -34.66
C SER A 4 6.63 -29.33 -33.30
N VAL A 5 7.45 -28.29 -33.32
CA VAL A 5 7.78 -27.53 -32.12
C VAL A 5 6.55 -26.70 -31.74
N ASN A 6 5.88 -27.11 -30.68
CA ASN A 6 4.84 -26.35 -30.01
C ASN A 6 5.43 -25.00 -29.55
N ALA A 7 4.93 -23.91 -30.10
CA ALA A 7 5.21 -22.58 -29.59
C ALA A 7 4.53 -22.40 -28.23
N PRO A 8 5.18 -21.81 -27.21
CA PRO A 8 4.54 -21.54 -25.93
C PRO A 8 3.45 -20.47 -26.11
N ALA A 9 2.37 -20.62 -25.35
CA ALA A 9 1.26 -19.68 -25.28
C ALA A 9 1.78 -18.25 -25.12
N SER A 10 1.28 -17.37 -25.98
CA SER A 10 1.63 -15.95 -26.05
C SER A 10 1.47 -15.27 -24.69
N ALA A 11 2.57 -14.76 -24.15
CA ALA A 11 2.54 -13.75 -23.10
C ALA A 11 1.77 -12.53 -23.63
N GLN A 12 0.49 -12.41 -23.29
CA GLN A 12 -0.36 -11.29 -23.68
C GLN A 12 0.28 -9.99 -23.19
N ARG A 13 0.66 -9.11 -24.13
CA ARG A 13 1.30 -7.83 -23.81
C ARG A 13 0.28 -6.91 -23.11
N VAL A 14 0.61 -6.48 -21.90
CA VAL A 14 -0.07 -5.38 -21.18
C VAL A 14 -0.21 -4.17 -22.12
N LYS A 15 -1.43 -3.62 -22.23
CA LYS A 15 -1.67 -2.40 -23.01
C LYS A 15 -1.29 -1.18 -22.15
N PRO A 16 -0.49 -0.22 -22.67
CA PRO A 16 0.00 0.92 -21.88
C PRO A 16 -1.11 1.71 -21.15
N ARG A 17 -2.24 1.94 -21.83
CA ARG A 17 -3.37 2.68 -21.28
C ARG A 17 -4.03 2.02 -20.07
N SER A 18 -4.15 0.69 -20.05
CA SER A 18 -4.75 -0.02 -18.90
C SER A 18 -3.83 -0.01 -17.70
N ARG A 19 -2.53 -0.08 -17.93
CA ARG A 19 -1.57 0.08 -16.84
C ARG A 19 -1.66 1.47 -16.23
N GLU A 20 -1.67 2.51 -17.06
CA GLU A 20 -1.79 3.89 -16.58
C GLU A 20 -3.11 4.12 -15.84
N ALA A 21 -4.23 3.58 -16.35
CA ALA A 21 -5.54 3.70 -15.70
C ALA A 21 -5.58 2.99 -14.33
N VAL A 22 -5.00 1.79 -14.22
CA VAL A 22 -4.95 1.04 -12.96
C VAL A 22 -4.00 1.72 -11.97
N LEU A 23 -2.81 2.14 -12.41
CA LEU A 23 -1.87 2.90 -11.58
C LEU A 23 -2.49 4.19 -11.05
N GLY A 24 -3.04 5.02 -11.94
CA GLY A 24 -3.63 6.29 -11.55
C GLY A 24 -4.78 6.12 -10.57
N LYS A 25 -5.65 5.12 -10.77
CA LYS A 25 -6.77 4.93 -9.83
C LYS A 25 -6.31 4.43 -8.45
N PHE A 26 -5.27 3.61 -8.39
CA PHE A 26 -4.68 3.21 -7.12
C PHE A 26 -3.96 4.36 -6.42
N GLU A 27 -3.27 5.23 -7.16
CA GLU A 27 -2.69 6.45 -6.60
C GLU A 27 -3.77 7.33 -5.95
N GLU A 28 -4.93 7.51 -6.61
CA GLU A 28 -6.08 8.20 -6.03
C GLU A 28 -6.56 7.54 -4.72
N PHE A 29 -6.74 6.22 -4.70
CA PHE A 29 -7.14 5.50 -3.47
C PHE A 29 -6.11 5.66 -2.33
N MET A 30 -4.82 5.69 -2.65
CA MET A 30 -3.78 5.88 -1.66
C MET A 30 -3.72 7.32 -1.14
N GLU A 31 -4.00 8.31 -1.99
CA GLU A 31 -4.19 9.70 -1.57
C GLU A 31 -5.36 9.82 -0.58
N GLU A 32 -6.48 9.14 -0.84
CA GLU A 32 -7.62 9.10 0.08
C GLU A 32 -7.24 8.51 1.45
N ILE A 33 -6.48 7.40 1.49
CA ILE A 33 -5.99 6.81 2.75
C ILE A 33 -5.08 7.79 3.50
N ILE A 34 -4.17 8.45 2.79
CA ILE A 34 -3.23 9.39 3.39
C ILE A 34 -3.98 10.58 4.00
N ASP A 35 -4.95 11.14 3.28
CA ASP A 35 -5.75 12.27 3.74
C ASP A 35 -6.62 11.91 4.96
N ASP A 36 -7.23 10.72 4.95
CA ASP A 36 -8.00 10.20 6.09
C ASP A 36 -7.09 9.96 7.30
N ALA A 37 -5.94 9.30 7.11
CA ALA A 37 -4.98 9.05 8.17
C ALA A 37 -4.47 10.36 8.79
N LEU A 38 -4.25 11.37 7.96
CA LEU A 38 -3.88 12.71 8.41
C LEU A 38 -4.95 13.38 9.22
N SER A 39 -6.21 13.30 8.81
CA SER A 39 -7.33 13.85 9.56
C SER A 39 -7.37 13.26 10.98
N GLU A 40 -7.15 11.96 11.08
CA GLU A 40 -7.19 11.20 12.33
C GLU A 40 -5.94 11.36 13.21
N PHE A 41 -4.79 11.81 12.67
CA PHE A 41 -3.52 11.86 13.40
C PHE A 41 -3.53 12.81 14.60
N GLU A 42 -3.18 12.26 15.77
CA GLU A 42 -3.10 12.90 17.08
C GLU A 42 -1.66 12.89 17.63
N PRO A 43 -0.91 13.99 17.50
CA PRO A 43 0.49 14.07 17.93
C PRO A 43 0.76 13.79 19.40
N LEU A 44 -0.21 14.04 20.31
CA LEU A 44 -0.01 13.79 21.74
C LEU A 44 -0.10 12.30 22.12
N ARG A 45 -0.52 11.43 21.21
CA ARG A 45 -0.50 9.96 21.41
C ARG A 45 0.86 9.35 21.13
N VAL A 46 1.74 10.12 20.50
CA VAL A 46 3.08 9.72 20.11
C VAL A 46 4.04 9.89 21.30
N VAL A 47 4.97 8.94 21.48
CA VAL A 47 5.87 8.89 22.64
C VAL A 47 6.75 10.16 22.67
N ASN A 48 7.02 10.69 23.87
CA ASN A 48 7.89 11.85 24.14
C ASN A 48 7.39 13.26 23.75
N ILE A 49 6.14 13.46 23.29
CA ILE A 49 5.59 14.80 22.95
C ILE A 49 4.88 15.52 24.14
N ASN A 50 4.96 14.97 25.35
CA ASN A 50 4.28 15.42 26.59
C ASN A 50 4.55 16.88 27.07
N ARG A 51 5.29 17.70 26.31
CA ARG A 51 5.60 19.10 26.65
C ARG A 51 4.90 20.15 25.76
N LEU A 52 4.14 19.74 24.72
CA LEU A 52 3.44 20.68 23.84
C LEU A 52 1.98 20.94 24.30
N PRO A 53 1.49 22.19 24.24
CA PRO A 53 0.12 22.51 24.65
C PRO A 53 -0.91 22.09 23.58
N GLY A 54 -1.51 20.91 23.73
CA GLY A 54 -2.66 20.47 22.92
C GLY A 54 -2.34 19.91 21.53
N ASN A 55 -3.22 19.02 21.02
CA ASN A 55 -3.04 18.28 19.75
C ASN A 55 -2.90 19.20 18.52
N SER A 56 -3.73 20.26 18.41
CA SER A 56 -3.74 21.16 17.25
C SER A 56 -2.45 21.99 17.14
N THR A 57 -1.93 22.47 18.27
CA THR A 57 -0.65 23.20 18.32
C THR A 57 0.51 22.26 18.06
N ALA A 58 0.51 21.05 18.64
CA ALA A 58 1.52 20.04 18.35
C ALA A 58 1.55 19.68 16.85
N LYS A 59 0.38 19.47 16.23
CA LYS A 59 0.26 19.16 14.80
C LYS A 59 0.81 20.28 13.93
N SER A 60 0.56 21.52 14.32
CA SER A 60 1.08 22.71 13.60
C SER A 60 2.61 22.82 13.69
N VAL A 61 3.19 22.51 14.86
CA VAL A 61 4.65 22.51 15.07
C VAL A 61 5.32 21.36 14.31
N LEU A 62 4.72 20.18 14.33
CA LEU A 62 5.24 18.99 13.67
C LEU A 62 4.90 18.93 12.18
N ARG A 63 4.11 19.87 11.67
CA ARG A 63 3.61 19.87 10.29
C ARG A 63 4.71 19.63 9.24
N PRO A 64 5.89 20.28 9.27
CA PRO A 64 6.93 20.03 8.28
C PRO A 64 7.47 18.59 8.32
N VAL A 65 7.57 18.01 9.52
CA VAL A 65 8.03 16.63 9.72
C VAL A 65 6.98 15.65 9.22
N ILE A 66 5.71 15.87 9.59
CA ILE A 66 4.58 15.08 9.10
C ILE A 66 4.52 15.13 7.58
N GLU A 67 4.60 16.32 6.98
CA GLU A 67 4.60 16.50 5.52
C GLU A 67 5.79 15.80 4.84
N ASP A 68 6.98 15.74 5.47
CA ASP A 68 8.12 15.01 4.92
C ASP A 68 7.93 13.49 5.00
N GLU A 69 7.47 13.01 6.14
CA GLU A 69 7.23 11.57 6.35
C GLU A 69 6.13 11.06 5.41
N LEU A 70 5.08 11.85 5.20
CA LEU A 70 4.04 11.54 4.22
C LEU A 70 4.56 11.47 2.79
N ARG A 71 5.45 12.39 2.39
CA ARG A 71 6.06 12.33 1.05
C ARG A 71 6.86 11.05 0.87
N ARG A 72 7.60 10.63 1.90
CA ARG A 72 8.34 9.35 1.89
C ARG A 72 7.40 8.16 1.83
N PHE A 73 6.35 8.16 2.65
CA PHE A 73 5.34 7.11 2.67
C PHE A 73 4.64 6.97 1.31
N ARG A 74 4.21 8.09 0.72
CA ARG A 74 3.64 8.14 -0.63
C ARG A 74 4.58 7.57 -1.69
N ALA A 75 5.83 8.03 -1.73
CA ALA A 75 6.81 7.55 -2.69
C ALA A 75 7.11 6.04 -2.53
N ASN A 76 7.13 5.53 -1.29
CA ASN A 76 7.30 4.11 -1.01
C ASN A 76 6.14 3.28 -1.54
N ILE A 77 4.89 3.73 -1.31
CA ILE A 77 3.68 3.06 -1.80
C ILE A 77 3.63 3.07 -3.33
N GLU A 78 3.87 4.22 -3.97
CA GLU A 78 3.90 4.33 -5.44
C GLU A 78 4.91 3.35 -6.04
N ASN A 79 6.10 3.26 -5.44
CA ASN A 79 7.12 2.29 -5.84
C ASN A 79 6.67 0.84 -5.62
N GLN A 80 6.07 0.51 -4.47
CA GLN A 80 5.52 -0.83 -4.20
C GLN A 80 4.46 -1.22 -5.22
N PHE A 81 3.56 -0.30 -5.57
CA PHE A 81 2.51 -0.58 -6.54
C PHE A 81 3.08 -0.76 -7.95
N GLY A 82 4.09 0.02 -8.33
CA GLY A 82 4.87 -0.19 -9.55
C GLY A 82 5.49 -1.60 -9.63
N ILE A 83 6.07 -2.08 -8.53
CA ILE A 83 6.64 -3.44 -8.42
C ILE A 83 5.55 -4.50 -8.56
N VAL A 84 4.39 -4.32 -7.92
CA VAL A 84 3.25 -5.23 -8.04
C VAL A 84 2.74 -5.29 -9.49
N MET A 85 2.64 -4.17 -10.19
CA MET A 85 2.25 -4.14 -11.60
C MET A 85 3.26 -4.83 -12.52
N ASP A 86 4.55 -4.75 -12.19
CA ASP A 86 5.58 -5.48 -12.92
C ASP A 86 5.51 -6.98 -12.65
N TYR A 87 5.22 -7.39 -11.42
CA TYR A 87 4.92 -8.78 -11.10
C TYR A 87 3.67 -9.28 -11.83
N ALA A 88 2.58 -8.52 -11.85
CA ALA A 88 1.34 -8.86 -12.55
C ALA A 88 1.57 -9.14 -14.04
N LYS A 89 2.61 -8.53 -14.63
CA LYS A 89 3.02 -8.72 -16.02
C LYS A 89 3.95 -9.92 -16.22
N THR A 90 4.90 -10.16 -15.32
CA THR A 90 5.98 -11.14 -15.54
C THR A 90 5.79 -12.45 -14.79
N GLY A 91 5.06 -12.45 -13.67
CA GLY A 91 4.96 -13.57 -12.73
C GLY A 91 6.28 -13.90 -11.99
N ASP A 92 7.32 -13.07 -12.13
CA ASP A 92 8.63 -13.32 -11.53
C ASP A 92 8.63 -12.96 -10.04
N THR A 93 8.23 -13.94 -9.22
CA THR A 93 8.09 -13.73 -7.77
C THR A 93 9.43 -13.37 -7.12
N GLU A 94 10.53 -14.04 -7.46
CA GLU A 94 11.78 -13.88 -6.70
C GLU A 94 12.45 -12.54 -6.97
N LYS A 95 12.36 -12.02 -8.21
CA LYS A 95 12.84 -10.67 -8.51
C LYS A 95 12.04 -9.63 -7.72
N HIS A 96 10.72 -9.65 -7.88
CA HIS A 96 9.84 -8.61 -7.38
C HIS A 96 9.68 -8.64 -5.86
N ARG A 97 9.73 -9.83 -5.24
CA ARG A 97 9.73 -10.00 -3.78
C ARG A 97 10.82 -9.18 -3.12
N ARG A 98 12.05 -9.24 -3.62
CA ARG A 98 13.19 -8.53 -3.01
C ARG A 98 13.05 -7.02 -3.16
N GLU A 99 12.56 -6.56 -4.31
CA GLU A 99 12.32 -5.14 -4.55
C GLU A 99 11.18 -4.63 -3.64
N PHE A 100 10.08 -5.38 -3.54
CA PHE A 100 8.91 -5.05 -2.73
C PHE A 100 9.23 -4.98 -1.23
N LEU A 101 9.92 -5.98 -0.68
CA LEU A 101 10.31 -5.98 0.73
C LEU A 101 11.26 -4.82 1.04
N ARG A 102 12.15 -4.46 0.11
CA ARG A 102 13.08 -3.33 0.30
C ARG A 102 12.41 -1.97 0.27
N SER A 103 11.23 -1.82 -0.32
CA SER A 103 10.47 -0.57 -0.31
C SER A 103 9.41 -0.52 0.78
N ASP A 104 9.24 -1.60 1.54
CA ASP A 104 8.20 -1.73 2.54
C ASP A 104 8.61 -1.10 3.88
N ILE A 105 7.85 -0.09 4.31
CA ILE A 105 8.18 0.69 5.52
C ILE A 105 8.12 -0.18 6.79
N PHE A 106 7.18 -1.11 6.89
CA PHE A 106 7.06 -1.97 8.07
C PHE A 106 8.17 -3.02 8.09
N TYR A 107 8.51 -3.59 6.93
CA TYR A 107 9.64 -4.51 6.83
C TYR A 107 10.99 -3.86 7.18
N GLN A 108 11.20 -2.63 6.74
CA GLN A 108 12.40 -1.84 7.03
C GLN A 108 12.54 -1.55 8.53
N ASN A 109 11.42 -1.26 9.20
CA ASN A 109 11.36 -0.90 10.61
C ASN A 109 11.02 -2.07 11.55
N PHE A 110 11.15 -3.31 11.07
CA PHE A 110 10.94 -4.51 11.88
C PHE A 110 12.22 -4.91 12.62
N GLU A 111 12.12 -4.98 13.95
CA GLU A 111 13.21 -5.35 14.86
C GLU A 111 13.03 -6.76 15.48
N GLY A 112 11.88 -7.38 15.25
CA GLY A 112 11.55 -8.70 15.79
C GLY A 112 12.39 -9.85 15.24
N SER A 113 12.34 -10.98 15.96
CA SER A 113 13.09 -12.19 15.58
C SER A 113 12.43 -13.01 14.46
N ASP A 114 11.12 -12.84 14.23
CA ASP A 114 10.35 -13.62 13.24
C ASP A 114 10.27 -12.95 11.85
N ARG A 115 11.39 -12.38 11.39
CA ARG A 115 11.46 -11.66 10.11
C ARG A 115 11.04 -12.55 8.92
N ARG A 116 11.32 -13.85 8.99
CA ARG A 116 10.94 -14.82 7.94
C ARG A 116 9.43 -14.97 7.79
N ARG A 117 8.66 -14.87 8.88
CA ARG A 117 7.20 -14.92 8.81
C ARG A 117 6.66 -13.63 8.21
N LEU A 118 7.17 -12.47 8.64
CA LEU A 118 6.82 -11.18 8.03
C LEU A 118 7.13 -11.15 6.53
N GLU A 119 8.32 -11.60 6.11
CA GLU A 119 8.68 -11.71 4.69
C GLU A 119 7.66 -12.52 3.90
N ARG A 120 7.23 -13.66 4.44
CA ARG A 120 6.26 -14.55 3.77
C ARG A 120 4.91 -13.87 3.64
N ASP A 121 4.39 -13.28 4.71
CA ASP A 121 3.06 -12.66 4.73
C ASP A 121 3.01 -11.45 3.78
N LEU A 122 4.06 -10.61 3.76
CA LEU A 122 4.19 -9.50 2.81
C LEU A 122 4.37 -9.97 1.36
N THR A 123 5.10 -11.07 1.14
CA THR A 123 5.25 -11.65 -0.20
C THR A 123 3.92 -12.21 -0.71
N GLU A 124 3.17 -12.89 0.14
CA GLU A 124 1.85 -13.42 -0.20
C GLU A 124 0.88 -12.29 -0.54
N ARG A 125 0.91 -11.21 0.23
CA ARG A 125 0.15 -9.99 -0.07
C ARG A 125 0.50 -9.38 -1.43
N MET A 126 1.79 -9.21 -1.73
CA MET A 126 2.27 -8.71 -3.02
C MET A 126 1.77 -9.58 -4.18
N LYS A 127 1.90 -10.91 -4.04
CA LYS A 127 1.45 -11.87 -5.06
C LYS A 127 -0.05 -11.80 -5.28
N ASN A 128 -0.84 -11.83 -4.21
CA ASN A 128 -2.29 -11.74 -4.31
C ASN A 128 -2.70 -10.47 -5.04
N MET A 129 -2.18 -9.31 -4.64
CA MET A 129 -2.43 -8.05 -5.36
C MET A 129 -2.03 -8.10 -6.82
N GLY A 130 -0.87 -8.66 -7.14
CA GLY A 130 -0.43 -8.80 -8.52
C GLY A 130 -1.32 -9.70 -9.37
N ASP A 131 -1.72 -10.85 -8.82
CA ASP A 131 -2.56 -11.84 -9.49
C ASP A 131 -3.96 -11.26 -9.76
N ASP A 132 -4.50 -10.46 -8.84
CA ASP A 132 -5.78 -9.75 -8.97
C ASP A 132 -5.73 -8.52 -9.91
N MET A 133 -4.55 -7.92 -10.09
CA MET A 133 -4.39 -6.79 -11.02
C MET A 133 -4.12 -7.27 -12.45
N ALA A 134 -3.59 -8.47 -12.62
CA ALA A 134 -3.22 -9.01 -13.92
C ALA A 134 -4.38 -9.06 -14.94
N PRO A 135 -5.65 -9.39 -14.58
CA PRO A 135 -6.78 -9.31 -15.49
C PRO A 135 -7.09 -7.88 -15.96
N LEU A 136 -7.06 -6.91 -15.04
CA LEU A 136 -7.34 -5.49 -15.35
C LEU A 136 -6.39 -4.96 -16.41
N LEU A 137 -5.11 -5.36 -16.35
CA LEU A 137 -4.07 -4.94 -17.29
C LEU A 137 -4.21 -5.50 -18.71
N LYS A 138 -5.07 -6.52 -18.91
CA LYS A 138 -5.26 -7.20 -20.20
C LYS A 138 -6.44 -6.66 -21.00
N THR A 139 -7.36 -5.94 -20.37
CA THR A 139 -8.60 -5.44 -21.00
C THR A 139 -8.30 -4.46 -22.14
N GLY A 140 -7.39 -3.52 -21.91
CA GLY A 140 -7.15 -2.41 -22.82
C GLY A 140 -7.97 -1.16 -22.57
N GLU A 141 -8.80 -1.17 -21.53
CA GLU A 141 -9.55 -0.02 -21.06
C GLU A 141 -8.59 1.07 -20.55
N ASP A 142 -9.00 2.33 -20.70
CA ASP A 142 -8.31 3.53 -20.19
C ASP A 142 -8.97 4.09 -18.92
N ASN A 143 -9.98 3.38 -18.40
CA ASN A 143 -10.64 3.67 -17.14
C ASN A 143 -10.60 2.41 -16.25
N PHE A 144 -10.25 2.60 -14.97
CA PHE A 144 -10.15 1.51 -14.00
C PHE A 144 -11.45 0.72 -13.81
N TRP A 145 -12.58 1.42 -13.67
CA TRP A 145 -13.87 0.77 -13.43
C TRP A 145 -14.36 0.01 -14.65
N ASN A 146 -14.14 0.54 -15.86
CA ASN A 146 -14.38 -0.21 -17.10
C ASN A 146 -13.50 -1.48 -17.15
N ALA A 147 -12.22 -1.37 -16.77
CA ALA A 147 -11.32 -2.54 -16.70
C ALA A 147 -11.80 -3.56 -15.67
N ALA A 148 -12.33 -3.11 -14.53
CA ALA A 148 -12.88 -3.95 -13.48
C ALA A 148 -14.12 -4.70 -13.97
N VAL A 149 -15.13 -4.00 -14.51
CA VAL A 149 -16.36 -4.58 -15.06
C VAL A 149 -16.07 -5.55 -16.21
N ALA A 150 -15.03 -5.29 -17.01
CA ALA A 150 -14.62 -6.18 -18.08
C ALA A 150 -13.88 -7.45 -17.59
N SER A 151 -13.33 -7.44 -16.38
CA SER A 151 -12.48 -8.52 -15.85
C SER A 151 -13.15 -9.37 -14.77
N TYR A 152 -14.11 -8.80 -14.05
CA TYR A 152 -14.69 -9.38 -12.85
C TYR A 152 -16.21 -9.23 -12.89
N ASP A 153 -16.92 -10.16 -12.26
CA ASP A 153 -18.31 -9.91 -11.88
C ASP A 153 -18.42 -9.08 -10.58
N GLU A 154 -19.64 -8.65 -10.23
CA GLU A 154 -19.90 -7.80 -9.05
C GLU A 154 -19.36 -8.45 -7.77
N ASP A 155 -19.60 -9.75 -7.61
CA ASP A 155 -19.24 -10.53 -6.43
C ASP A 155 -17.71 -10.68 -6.31
N GLU A 156 -17.03 -10.90 -7.42
CA GLU A 156 -15.57 -10.93 -7.52
C GLU A 156 -14.97 -9.56 -7.23
N ALA A 157 -15.50 -8.48 -7.81
CA ALA A 157 -15.03 -7.12 -7.57
C ALA A 157 -15.22 -6.70 -6.10
N ARG A 158 -16.37 -7.02 -5.50
CA ARG A 158 -16.69 -6.74 -4.09
C ARG A 158 -15.75 -7.47 -3.13
N ARG A 159 -15.26 -8.66 -3.49
CA ARG A 159 -14.24 -9.38 -2.71
C ARG A 159 -12.83 -8.87 -2.97
N MET A 160 -12.50 -8.62 -4.23
CA MET A 160 -11.14 -8.36 -4.69
C MET A 160 -10.67 -6.96 -4.30
N LEU A 161 -11.47 -5.91 -4.52
CA LEU A 161 -10.99 -4.54 -4.31
C LEU A 161 -10.66 -4.23 -2.83
N PRO A 162 -11.57 -4.50 -1.87
CA PRO A 162 -11.33 -4.10 -0.49
C PRO A 162 -10.17 -4.85 0.17
N LYS A 163 -9.90 -6.10 -0.23
CA LYS A 163 -8.82 -6.92 0.36
C LYS A 163 -7.43 -6.32 0.14
N HIS A 164 -7.28 -5.48 -0.89
CA HIS A 164 -6.01 -4.83 -1.19
C HIS A 164 -5.75 -3.59 -0.32
N PHE A 165 -6.72 -3.15 0.47
CA PHE A 165 -6.60 -2.05 1.43
C PHE A 165 -6.77 -2.55 2.86
N ALA A 166 -6.10 -3.67 3.17
CA ALA A 166 -6.04 -4.30 4.49
C ALA A 166 -4.59 -4.56 4.89
N TYR A 167 -3.73 -3.57 4.66
CA TYR A 167 -2.32 -3.67 4.97
C TYR A 167 -2.12 -3.73 6.49
N THR A 168 -2.81 -2.89 7.26
CA THR A 168 -2.69 -2.87 8.72
C THR A 168 -3.08 -4.20 9.35
N ASP A 169 -4.10 -4.88 8.82
CA ASP A 169 -4.51 -6.21 9.26
C ASP A 169 -3.39 -7.26 9.04
N THR A 170 -2.59 -7.10 7.98
CA THR A 170 -1.44 -7.97 7.69
C THR A 170 -0.32 -7.79 8.71
N VAL A 171 -0.03 -6.54 9.10
CA VAL A 171 1.12 -6.23 9.97
C VAL A 171 0.78 -6.11 11.46
N LYS A 172 -0.50 -6.10 11.84
CA LYS A 172 -0.96 -5.97 13.23
C LYS A 172 -0.36 -7.00 14.18
N GLY A 173 -0.17 -8.24 13.73
CA GLY A 173 0.45 -9.30 14.53
C GLY A 173 1.94 -9.09 14.82
N TYR A 174 2.56 -8.06 14.25
CA TYR A 174 3.97 -7.69 14.38
C TYR A 174 4.15 -6.33 15.06
N GLN A 175 3.06 -5.69 15.52
CA GLN A 175 3.10 -4.31 16.03
C GLN A 175 4.12 -4.10 17.16
N GLU A 176 4.26 -5.06 18.08
CA GLU A 176 5.22 -4.99 19.18
C GLU A 176 6.70 -5.07 18.72
N ASP A 177 6.93 -5.58 17.52
CA ASP A 177 8.25 -5.74 16.90
C ASP A 177 8.55 -4.65 15.87
N LEU A 178 7.64 -3.68 15.68
CA LEU A 178 7.77 -2.57 14.74
C LEU A 178 8.19 -1.29 15.45
N ASN A 179 9.20 -0.61 14.91
CA ASN A 179 9.75 0.62 15.47
C ASN A 179 9.77 1.73 14.40
N LEU A 180 8.61 2.34 14.16
CA LEU A 180 8.49 3.51 13.29
C LEU A 180 8.91 4.75 14.06
N THR A 181 10.04 5.34 13.66
CA THR A 181 10.57 6.55 14.27
C THR A 181 10.76 7.67 13.28
N VAL A 182 10.65 8.90 13.78
CA VAL A 182 11.00 10.11 13.03
C VAL A 182 11.87 11.01 13.88
N GLU A 183 12.90 11.60 13.25
CA GLU A 183 13.79 12.54 13.91
C GLU A 183 13.22 13.97 13.80
N ILE A 184 13.13 14.66 14.94
CA ILE A 184 12.62 16.03 15.02
C ILE A 184 13.70 16.93 15.61
N GLY A 185 13.92 18.09 14.98
CA GLY A 185 14.98 19.03 15.36
C GLY A 185 16.14 19.01 14.37
N SER A 186 17.28 19.58 14.75
CA SER A 186 18.49 19.57 13.91
C SER A 186 19.76 19.57 14.75
N GLY A 187 20.78 18.86 14.26
CA GLY A 187 22.08 18.74 14.93
C GLY A 187 21.98 18.08 16.31
N LEU A 188 22.70 18.59 17.30
CA LEU A 188 22.75 18.06 18.67
C LEU A 188 21.43 18.18 19.46
N LEU A 189 20.43 18.86 18.90
CA LEU A 189 19.11 19.04 19.51
C LEU A 189 18.03 18.18 18.85
N SER A 190 18.42 17.19 18.05
CA SER A 190 17.45 16.25 17.51
C SER A 190 16.94 15.29 18.59
N THR A 191 15.66 14.93 18.46
CA THR A 191 15.01 13.91 19.27
C THR A 191 14.32 12.93 18.35
N GLU A 192 14.46 11.65 18.65
CA GLU A 192 13.72 10.60 17.98
C GLU A 192 12.34 10.47 18.62
N ILE A 193 11.33 10.30 17.76
CA ILE A 193 9.94 10.17 18.13
C ILE A 193 9.39 8.88 17.53
N GLU A 194 9.00 7.95 18.39
CA GLU A 194 8.36 6.69 18.00
C GLU A 194 6.86 6.90 17.85
N TYR A 195 6.32 6.54 16.68
CA TYR A 195 4.93 6.77 16.30
C TYR A 195 4.21 5.52 15.78
N THR A 196 4.77 4.31 16.00
CA THR A 196 4.22 3.03 15.52
C THR A 196 2.74 2.85 15.85
N ASP A 197 2.36 2.99 17.12
CA ASP A 197 0.99 2.78 17.57
C ASP A 197 0.01 3.74 16.90
N GLU A 198 0.43 5.00 16.75
CA GLU A 198 -0.39 6.03 16.12
C GLU A 198 -0.51 5.80 14.61
N ALA A 199 0.58 5.43 13.94
CA ALA A 199 0.56 5.04 12.52
C ALA A 199 -0.41 3.87 12.28
N MET A 200 -0.31 2.80 13.09
CA MET A 200 -1.19 1.63 13.00
C MET A 200 -2.65 1.99 13.22
N ARG A 201 -2.94 2.90 14.16
CA ARG A 201 -4.30 3.37 14.42
C ARG A 201 -4.87 4.15 13.24
N VAL A 202 -4.17 5.18 12.77
CA VAL A 202 -4.71 6.07 11.72
C VAL A 202 -4.83 5.37 10.38
N LEU A 203 -3.84 4.53 10.02
CA LEU A 203 -3.89 3.72 8.81
C LEU A 203 -5.04 2.71 8.88
N GLY A 204 -5.28 2.08 10.04
CA GLY A 204 -6.37 1.12 10.19
C GLY A 204 -7.75 1.75 10.05
N ILE A 205 -7.93 2.98 10.53
CA ILE A 205 -9.17 3.75 10.33
C ILE A 205 -9.33 4.11 8.86
N ALA A 206 -8.31 4.71 8.25
CA ALA A 206 -8.33 5.14 6.85
C ALA A 206 -8.59 3.98 5.87
N GLU A 207 -7.91 2.84 6.08
CA GLU A 207 -8.15 1.60 5.33
C GLU A 207 -9.60 1.12 5.47
N THR A 208 -10.14 1.14 6.69
CA THR A 208 -11.53 0.73 6.93
C THR A 208 -12.52 1.65 6.23
N ASN A 209 -12.30 2.96 6.25
CA ASN A 209 -13.12 3.94 5.55
C ASN A 209 -13.11 3.68 4.04
N LEU A 210 -11.92 3.55 3.45
CA LEU A 210 -11.78 3.27 2.02
C LEU A 210 -12.45 1.94 1.64
N ARG A 211 -12.28 0.87 2.42
CA ARG A 211 -12.93 -0.42 2.14
C ARG A 211 -14.45 -0.33 2.14
N ASN A 212 -15.03 0.41 3.09
CA ASN A 212 -16.47 0.64 3.13
C ASN A 212 -16.94 1.47 1.93
N ASP A 213 -16.14 2.45 1.52
CA ASP A 213 -16.42 3.28 0.36
C ASP A 213 -16.32 2.50 -0.96
N LEU A 214 -15.29 1.66 -1.12
CA LEU A 214 -15.13 0.76 -2.26
C LEU A 214 -16.32 -0.17 -2.44
N GLY A 215 -16.90 -0.67 -1.34
CA GLY A 215 -18.14 -1.44 -1.40
C GLY A 215 -19.27 -0.67 -2.09
N ARG A 216 -19.45 0.60 -1.73
CA ARG A 216 -20.45 1.48 -2.36
C ARG A 216 -20.11 1.80 -3.81
N ARG A 217 -18.83 2.05 -4.13
CA ARG A 217 -18.39 2.29 -5.51
C ARG A 217 -18.65 1.07 -6.39
N VAL A 218 -18.42 -0.15 -5.90
CA VAL A 218 -18.77 -1.38 -6.66
C VAL A 218 -20.26 -1.39 -7.01
N ASP A 219 -21.14 -1.06 -6.08
CA ASP A 219 -22.59 -0.99 -6.30
C ASP A 219 -23.00 0.08 -7.34
N GLU A 220 -22.17 1.10 -7.58
CA GLU A 220 -22.43 2.15 -8.57
C GLU A 220 -22.05 1.73 -10.00
N PHE A 221 -21.10 0.82 -10.16
CA PHE A 221 -20.53 0.42 -11.45
C PHE A 221 -21.02 -0.93 -11.99
N TYR A 222 -21.65 -1.76 -11.15
CA TYR A 222 -22.25 -3.05 -11.50
C TYR A 222 -23.77 -3.01 -11.43
#